data_AF-A0A5C8AGJ0-F1
#
_entry.id   AF-A0A5C8AGJ0-F1
#
_cell.length_a   1.000
_cell.length_b   1.000
_cell.length_c   1.000
_cell.angle_alpha   90.00
_cell.angle_beta   90.00
_cell.angle_gamma   90.00
#
_symmetry.space_group_name_H-M   'P 1'
#
loop_
_entity.id
_entity.type
_entity.pdbx_description
1 polymer ?
#
loop_
_entity_poly.entity_id
_entity_poly.type
_entity_poly.pdbx_seq_one_letter_code
_entity_poly.pdbx_strand_id
1 'polypeptide(L)'
;MEKQTKHTIQSGEQLLQARQHNLQQVEKSSLRPHGKLWGMDVFTWYNPSGYELENTLTSFPFPVIWFGNHATISELLNASPDVWSNLQTLCVYDSGKIEMPAGAMQSIKNVLGTTEFQDIFEFIRTFKQKNAVFLFTASGGTSESRKKQFEDFLNLHQL
;
A
#
# COMPACT_ATOMS: atom_id res chain seq x y z
N MET A 1 42.89 -1.96 -39.63
CA MET A 1 42.18 -0.88 -38.92
C MET A 1 40.71 -1.30 -38.76
N GLU A 2 40.15 -1.05 -37.58
CA GLU A 2 38.70 -0.97 -37.26
C GLU A 2 37.83 -2.25 -37.23
N LYS A 3 38.01 -3.13 -36.23
CA LYS A 3 36.92 -4.03 -35.76
C LYS A 3 37.06 -4.40 -34.27
N GLN A 4 37.13 -3.44 -33.34
CA GLN A 4 37.08 -3.78 -31.90
C GLN A 4 36.26 -2.83 -31.01
N THR A 5 35.62 -1.79 -31.57
CA THR A 5 34.96 -0.74 -30.76
C THR A 5 33.43 -0.86 -30.68
N LYS A 6 32.81 -1.93 -31.21
CA LYS A 6 31.34 -2.08 -31.25
C LYS A 6 30.73 -3.03 -30.21
N HIS A 7 31.50 -3.98 -29.66
CA HIS A 7 30.94 -5.00 -28.75
C HIS A 7 30.83 -4.55 -27.28
N THR A 8 31.65 -3.61 -26.83
CA THR A 8 31.68 -3.15 -25.43
C THR A 8 30.59 -2.12 -25.11
N ILE A 9 30.13 -1.37 -26.11
CA ILE A 9 29.15 -0.28 -25.94
C ILE A 9 27.73 -0.84 -25.72
N GLN A 10 27.37 -1.96 -26.38
CA GLN A 10 26.06 -2.60 -26.23
C GLN A 10 25.80 -3.12 -24.80
N SER A 11 26.81 -3.68 -24.14
CA SER A 11 26.67 -4.21 -22.78
C SER A 11 26.49 -3.12 -21.73
N GLY A 12 27.12 -1.96 -21.92
CA GLY A 12 27.03 -0.81 -21.01
C GLY A 12 25.65 -0.15 -21.02
N GLU A 13 25.09 0.07 -22.21
CA GLU A 13 23.74 0.63 -22.38
C GLU A 13 22.66 -0.35 -21.88
N GLN A 14 22.81 -1.65 -22.15
CA GLN A 14 21.90 -2.68 -21.61
C GLN A 14 21.94 -2.76 -20.08
N LEU A 15 23.13 -2.64 -19.47
CA LEU A 15 23.29 -2.59 -18.01
C LEU A 15 22.68 -1.32 -17.41
N LEU A 16 22.83 -0.16 -18.07
CA LEU A 16 22.20 1.09 -17.66
C LEU A 16 20.67 1.01 -17.73
N GLN A 17 20.13 0.45 -18.82
CA GLN A 17 18.69 0.23 -18.98
C GLN A 17 18.16 -0.78 -17.95
N ALA A 18 18.85 -1.89 -17.70
CA ALA A 18 18.47 -2.86 -16.68
C ALA A 18 18.49 -2.23 -15.27
N ARG A 19 19.47 -1.38 -14.97
CA ARG A 19 19.53 -0.64 -13.69
C ARG A 19 18.40 0.37 -13.57
N GLN A 20 18.11 1.14 -14.62
CA GLN A 20 17.00 2.08 -14.63
C GLN A 20 15.65 1.36 -14.48
N HIS A 21 15.47 0.23 -15.17
CA HIS A 21 14.28 -0.60 -15.05
C HIS A 21 14.13 -1.17 -13.64
N ASN A 22 15.21 -1.70 -13.05
CA ASN A 22 15.20 -2.20 -11.68
C ASN A 22 14.94 -1.09 -10.65
N LEU A 23 15.56 0.09 -10.81
CA LEU A 23 15.30 1.26 -9.95
C LEU A 23 13.83 1.69 -10.04
N GLN A 24 13.27 1.76 -11.25
CA GLN A 24 11.86 2.08 -11.45
C GLN A 24 10.93 1.01 -10.87
N GLN A 25 11.30 -0.27 -10.93
CA GLN A 25 10.52 -1.34 -10.31
C GLN A 25 10.58 -1.29 -8.78
N VAL A 26 11.76 -1.08 -8.20
CA VAL A 26 11.96 -0.96 -6.74
C VAL A 26 11.24 0.29 -6.18
N GLU A 27 11.26 1.42 -6.91
CA GLU A 27 10.48 2.59 -6.52
C GLU A 27 8.98 2.31 -6.56
N LYS A 28 8.50 1.49 -7.50
CA LYS A 28 7.09 1.17 -7.65
C LYS A 28 6.57 0.13 -6.64
N SER A 29 7.44 -0.66 -6.02
CA SER A 29 7.06 -1.75 -5.10
C SER A 29 7.57 -1.57 -3.66
N SER A 30 8.00 -0.37 -3.27
CA SER A 30 8.50 -0.10 -1.91
C SER A 30 7.47 0.58 -1.03
N LEU A 31 7.50 0.27 0.26
CA LEU A 31 6.77 0.98 1.31
C LEU A 31 7.34 2.40 1.43
N ARG A 32 6.47 3.41 1.30
CA ARG A 32 6.87 4.82 1.33
C ARG A 32 6.33 5.51 2.59
N PRO A 33 7.20 6.05 3.46
CA PRO A 33 6.77 6.85 4.60
C PRO A 33 6.39 8.27 4.17
N HIS A 34 5.36 8.82 4.79
CA HIS A 34 4.90 10.20 4.58
C HIS A 34 4.89 11.04 5.86
N GLY A 35 5.54 10.59 6.92
CA GLY A 35 5.54 11.28 8.21
C GLY A 35 4.23 11.07 8.98
N LYS A 36 3.74 12.10 9.67
CA LYS A 36 2.58 12.00 10.56
C LYS A 36 1.36 12.72 10.01
N LEU A 37 0.20 12.07 10.10
CA LEU A 37 -1.11 12.69 9.88
C LEU A 37 -1.95 12.53 11.15
N TRP A 38 -2.24 13.63 11.83
CA TRP A 38 -3.02 13.65 13.08
C TRP A 38 -2.51 12.68 14.17
N GLY A 39 -1.19 12.45 14.22
CA GLY A 39 -0.55 11.55 15.19
C GLY A 39 -0.46 10.08 14.77
N MET A 40 -0.91 9.74 13.56
CA MET A 40 -0.69 8.44 12.92
C MET A 40 0.56 8.49 12.05
N ASP A 41 1.37 7.43 12.06
CA ASP A 41 2.46 7.26 11.09
C ASP A 41 1.89 6.79 9.76
N VAL A 42 2.08 7.58 8.71
CA VAL A 42 1.46 7.35 7.40
C VAL A 42 2.43 6.67 6.45
N PHE A 43 1.96 5.59 5.84
CA PHE A 43 2.67 4.88 4.79
C PHE A 43 1.77 4.64 3.59
N THR A 44 2.37 4.64 2.41
CA THR A 44 1.73 4.17 1.18
C THR A 44 2.53 3.03 0.58
N TRP A 45 1.86 2.04 0.00
CA TRP A 45 2.51 0.97 -0.74
C TRP A 45 1.77 0.65 -2.02
N TYR A 46 2.49 0.66 -3.13
CA TYR A 46 1.94 0.36 -4.44
C TYR A 46 2.37 -1.02 -4.90
N ASN A 47 1.42 -1.82 -5.35
CA ASN A 47 1.60 -3.20 -5.79
C ASN A 47 2.48 -4.05 -4.83
N PRO A 48 2.20 -4.09 -3.50
CA PRO A 48 2.93 -4.97 -2.59
C PRO A 48 2.67 -6.44 -2.95
N SER A 49 3.67 -7.30 -2.77
CA SER A 49 3.41 -8.74 -2.77
C SER A 49 2.69 -9.14 -1.47
N GLY A 50 1.92 -10.23 -1.52
CA GLY A 50 1.20 -10.74 -0.33
C GLY A 50 2.13 -11.02 0.85
N TYR A 51 3.29 -11.64 0.59
CA TYR A 51 4.29 -11.95 1.62
C TYR A 51 4.91 -10.71 2.27
N GLU A 52 5.26 -9.70 1.45
CA GLU A 52 5.82 -8.45 1.99
C GLU A 52 4.79 -7.68 2.81
N LEU A 53 3.54 -7.67 2.34
CA LEU A 53 2.44 -7.01 3.03
C LEU A 53 2.12 -7.69 4.37
N GLU A 54 2.06 -9.01 4.40
CA GLU A 54 1.89 -9.81 5.61
C GLU A 54 2.95 -9.48 6.66
N ASN A 55 4.23 -9.63 6.30
CA ASN A 55 5.35 -9.39 7.21
C ASN A 55 5.37 -7.94 7.73
N THR A 56 4.99 -6.99 6.89
CA THR A 56 4.95 -5.58 7.28
C THR A 56 3.79 -5.32 8.24
N LEU A 57 2.60 -5.84 7.93
CA LEU A 57 1.44 -5.70 8.79
C LEU A 57 1.64 -6.37 10.15
N THR A 58 2.32 -7.51 10.24
CA THR A 58 2.59 -8.20 11.52
C THR A 58 3.76 -7.58 12.30
N SER A 59 4.68 -6.87 11.63
CA SER A 59 5.84 -6.24 12.29
C SER A 59 5.56 -4.84 12.84
N PHE A 60 4.49 -4.17 12.43
CA PHE A 60 4.15 -2.86 12.99
C PHE A 60 3.91 -2.96 14.50
N PRO A 61 4.61 -2.17 15.34
CA PRO A 61 4.51 -2.25 16.80
C PRO A 61 3.25 -1.55 17.35
N PHE A 62 2.42 -0.98 16.48
CA PHE A 62 1.21 -0.24 16.80
C PHE A 62 0.04 -0.75 15.95
N PRO A 63 -1.22 -0.59 16.43
CA PRO A 63 -2.39 -0.95 15.67
C PRO A 63 -2.42 -0.28 14.28
N VAL A 64 -2.85 -1.04 13.28
CA VAL A 64 -2.87 -0.59 11.89
C VAL A 64 -4.29 -0.24 11.46
N ILE A 65 -4.41 0.93 10.81
CA ILE A 65 -5.56 1.34 10.01
C ILE A 65 -5.15 1.12 8.55
N TRP A 66 -5.72 0.09 7.91
CA TRP A 66 -5.32 -0.33 6.58
C TRP A 66 -6.42 -0.08 5.56
N PHE A 67 -6.11 0.72 4.54
CA PHE A 67 -6.99 1.06 3.43
C PHE A 67 -6.41 0.45 2.15
N GLY A 68 -7.18 -0.44 1.50
CA GLY A 68 -6.73 -1.21 0.35
C GLY A 68 -7.84 -1.49 -0.65
N ASN A 69 -7.46 -1.99 -1.83
CA ASN A 69 -8.41 -2.49 -2.82
C ASN A 69 -8.87 -3.91 -2.45
N HIS A 70 -10.07 -4.26 -2.91
CA HIS A 70 -10.77 -5.49 -2.58
C HIS A 70 -9.93 -6.74 -2.88
N ALA A 71 -9.27 -6.78 -4.03
CA ALA A 71 -8.46 -7.92 -4.44
C ALA A 71 -7.32 -8.21 -3.45
N THR A 72 -6.51 -7.21 -3.11
CA THR A 72 -5.36 -7.37 -2.20
C THR A 72 -5.81 -7.67 -0.78
N ILE A 73 -6.87 -7.01 -0.30
CA ILE A 73 -7.41 -7.28 1.05
C ILE A 73 -7.93 -8.72 1.15
N SER A 74 -8.74 -9.14 0.18
CA SER A 74 -9.36 -10.46 0.21
C SER A 74 -8.32 -11.57 0.11
N GLU A 75 -7.33 -11.43 -0.76
CA GLU A 75 -6.21 -12.37 -0.86
C GLU A 75 -5.48 -12.54 0.47
N LEU A 76 -5.07 -11.42 1.09
CA LEU A 76 -4.30 -11.47 2.33
C LEU A 76 -5.12 -12.02 3.51
N LEU A 77 -6.36 -11.56 3.70
CA LEU A 77 -7.17 -12.00 4.83
C LEU A 77 -7.48 -13.50 4.80
N ASN A 78 -7.60 -14.08 3.60
CA ASN A 78 -7.81 -15.51 3.44
C ASN A 78 -6.53 -16.33 3.64
N ALA A 79 -5.37 -15.78 3.28
CA ALA A 79 -4.09 -16.48 3.36
C ALA A 79 -3.48 -16.45 4.78
N SER A 80 -3.64 -15.34 5.51
CA SER A 80 -2.81 -15.06 6.68
C SER A 80 -3.64 -14.60 7.89
N PRO A 81 -4.12 -15.53 8.75
CA PRO A 81 -4.87 -15.17 9.96
C PRO A 81 -4.11 -14.29 10.95
N ASP A 82 -2.78 -14.37 10.95
CA ASP A 82 -1.91 -13.65 11.89
C ASP A 82 -2.04 -12.13 11.78
N VAL A 83 -2.38 -11.62 10.59
CA VAL A 83 -2.53 -10.17 10.36
C VAL A 83 -3.75 -9.60 11.07
N TRP A 84 -4.79 -10.40 11.33
CA TRP A 84 -6.10 -9.89 11.78
C TRP A 84 -5.99 -9.17 13.12
N SER A 85 -5.16 -9.69 14.03
CA SER A 85 -5.01 -9.15 15.38
C SER A 85 -4.35 -7.77 15.43
N ASN A 86 -3.53 -7.43 14.42
CA ASN A 86 -2.86 -6.13 14.35
C ASN A 86 -3.69 -5.07 13.61
N LEU A 87 -4.74 -5.50 12.89
CA LEU A 87 -5.64 -4.62 12.18
C LEU A 87 -6.73 -4.08 13.11
N GLN A 88 -6.69 -2.78 13.37
CA GLN A 88 -7.75 -2.11 14.10
C GLN A 88 -8.90 -1.70 13.18
N THR A 89 -8.57 -1.13 12.03
CA THR A 89 -9.55 -0.68 11.04
C THR A 89 -9.11 -1.17 9.68
N LEU A 90 -10.06 -1.73 8.94
CA LEU A 90 -9.90 -2.15 7.56
C LEU A 90 -10.89 -1.40 6.68
N CYS A 91 -10.41 -0.79 5.60
CA CYS A 91 -11.25 -0.17 4.59
C CYS A 91 -10.96 -0.75 3.21
N VAL A 92 -12.01 -1.22 2.54
CA VAL A 92 -12.00 -1.58 1.12
C VAL A 92 -12.57 -0.42 0.33
N TYR A 93 -11.76 0.23 -0.53
CA TYR A 93 -12.16 1.50 -1.17
C TYR A 93 -12.74 1.39 -2.59
N ASP A 94 -12.80 0.19 -3.15
CA ASP A 94 -13.29 -0.08 -4.52
C ASP A 94 -14.39 -1.15 -4.55
N SER A 95 -14.92 -1.53 -3.38
CA SER A 95 -16.05 -2.43 -3.24
C SER A 95 -16.82 -2.13 -1.95
N GLY A 96 -18.14 -1.95 -2.07
CA GLY A 96 -19.04 -1.89 -0.92
C GLY A 96 -19.31 -3.27 -0.28
N LYS A 97 -18.88 -4.35 -0.94
CA LYS A 97 -18.96 -5.72 -0.42
C LYS A 97 -17.59 -6.18 0.04
N ILE A 98 -17.54 -6.70 1.26
CA ILE A 98 -16.31 -7.20 1.86
C ILE A 98 -16.53 -8.66 2.22
N GLU A 99 -15.86 -9.52 1.48
CA GLU A 99 -15.81 -10.95 1.76
C GLU A 99 -14.57 -11.21 2.60
N MET A 100 -14.74 -11.75 3.80
CA MET A 100 -13.63 -12.10 4.67
C MET A 100 -13.98 -13.30 5.55
N PRO A 101 -12.96 -14.03 6.05
CA PRO A 101 -13.18 -15.10 7.02
C PRO A 101 -13.92 -14.61 8.27
N ALA A 102 -14.77 -15.46 8.84
CA ALA A 102 -15.52 -15.12 10.06
C ALA A 102 -14.61 -14.73 11.23
N GLY A 103 -13.42 -15.34 11.34
CA GLY A 103 -12.42 -14.99 12.34
C GLY A 103 -11.85 -13.58 12.15
N ALA A 104 -11.63 -13.14 10.91
CA ALA A 104 -11.20 -11.79 10.60
C ALA A 104 -12.26 -10.76 11.02
N MET A 105 -13.53 -11.03 10.69
CA MET A 105 -14.66 -10.17 11.05
C MET A 105 -14.80 -9.98 12.57
N GLN A 106 -14.49 -11.01 13.36
CA GLN A 106 -14.56 -10.93 14.82
C GLN A 106 -13.34 -10.23 15.45
N SER A 107 -12.20 -10.26 14.76
CA SER A 107 -10.93 -9.75 15.30
C SER A 107 -10.71 -8.26 14.99
N ILE A 108 -11.14 -7.83 13.80
CA ILE A 108 -10.94 -6.46 13.30
C ILE A 108 -12.07 -5.57 13.84
N LYS A 109 -11.74 -4.50 14.55
CA LYS A 109 -12.74 -3.67 15.26
C LYS A 109 -13.66 -2.90 14.31
N ASN A 110 -13.10 -2.34 13.25
CA ASN A 110 -13.85 -1.55 12.27
C ASN A 110 -13.59 -2.06 10.87
N VAL A 111 -14.66 -2.33 10.12
CA VAL A 111 -14.59 -2.81 8.75
C VAL A 111 -15.51 -1.94 7.89
N LEU A 112 -14.97 -1.38 6.80
CA LEU A 112 -15.66 -0.42 5.95
C LEU A 112 -15.46 -0.77 4.48
N GLY A 113 -16.50 -0.55 3.69
CA GLY A 113 -16.51 -0.80 2.25
C GLY A 113 -17.17 0.37 1.56
N THR A 114 -16.51 0.90 0.53
CA THR A 114 -17.07 1.93 -0.34
C THR A 114 -16.75 1.62 -1.80
N THR A 115 -17.61 2.06 -2.71
CA THR A 115 -17.34 2.09 -4.15
C THR A 115 -16.78 3.43 -4.63
N GLU A 116 -16.90 4.47 -3.79
CA GLU A 116 -16.45 5.83 -4.10
C GLU A 116 -15.16 6.13 -3.35
N PHE A 117 -14.06 6.25 -4.09
CA PHE A 117 -12.74 6.47 -3.49
C PHE A 117 -12.64 7.76 -2.69
N GLN A 118 -13.45 8.77 -3.01
CA GLN A 118 -13.42 10.04 -2.25
C GLN A 118 -13.85 9.86 -0.79
N ASP A 119 -14.68 8.85 -0.50
CA ASP A 119 -15.14 8.56 0.85
C ASP A 119 -13.99 8.20 1.79
N ILE A 120 -12.85 7.71 1.26
CA ILE A 120 -11.69 7.38 2.11
C ILE A 120 -11.18 8.60 2.87
N PHE A 121 -11.33 9.81 2.30
CA PHE A 121 -10.86 11.04 2.92
C PHE A 121 -11.78 11.50 4.05
N GLU A 122 -13.06 11.16 3.98
CA GLU A 122 -14.01 11.31 5.09
C GLU A 122 -13.72 10.25 6.18
N PHE A 123 -13.44 9.00 5.78
CA PHE A 123 -13.16 7.93 6.72
C PHE A 123 -11.87 8.16 7.51
N ILE A 124 -10.76 8.52 6.85
CA ILE A 124 -9.50 8.79 7.54
C ILE A 124 -9.64 9.93 8.57
N ARG A 125 -10.51 10.92 8.32
CA ARG A 125 -10.82 12.00 9.27
C ARG A 125 -11.57 11.50 10.51
N THR A 126 -12.31 10.41 10.38
CA THR A 126 -13.12 9.81 11.44
C THR A 126 -12.28 8.88 12.32
N PHE A 127 -11.31 8.15 11.75
CA PHE A 127 -10.48 7.18 12.47
C PHE A 127 -9.15 7.74 13.00
N LYS A 128 -9.13 9.04 13.33
CA LYS A 128 -7.95 9.69 13.91
C LYS A 128 -7.54 8.99 15.20
N GLN A 129 -6.34 8.42 15.21
CA GLN A 129 -5.80 7.76 16.39
C GLN A 129 -4.34 8.09 16.60
N LYS A 130 -3.98 8.57 17.79
CA LYS A 130 -2.57 8.73 18.16
C LYS A 130 -1.92 7.36 18.32
N ASN A 131 -0.65 7.24 17.92
CA ASN A 131 0.15 6.02 18.06
C ASN A 131 -0.48 4.84 17.29
N ALA A 132 -0.90 5.09 16.06
CA ALA A 132 -1.35 4.08 15.11
C ALA A 132 -0.60 4.26 13.79
N VAL A 133 -0.56 3.19 13.00
CA VAL A 133 -0.06 3.23 11.64
C VAL A 133 -1.24 3.37 10.70
N PHE A 134 -1.19 4.33 9.80
CA PHE A 134 -2.09 4.41 8.66
C PHE A 134 -1.37 3.88 7.43
N LEU A 135 -1.84 2.76 6.89
CA LEU A 135 -1.31 2.15 5.68
C LEU A 135 -2.32 2.27 4.54
N PHE A 136 -1.92 2.93 3.46
CA PHE A 136 -2.67 2.93 2.20
C PHE A 136 -1.98 2.02 1.18
N THR A 137 -2.73 1.08 0.62
CA THR A 137 -2.22 0.20 -0.46
C THR A 137 -3.02 0.36 -1.73
N ALA A 138 -2.36 0.35 -2.88
CA ALA A 138 -3.05 0.28 -4.16
C ALA A 138 -2.36 -0.66 -5.14
N SER A 139 -3.14 -1.54 -5.75
CA SER A 139 -2.64 -2.58 -6.66
C SER A 139 -3.44 -2.59 -7.96
N GLY A 140 -2.82 -3.04 -9.04
CA GLY A 140 -3.49 -3.21 -10.34
C GLY A 140 -3.62 -1.92 -11.16
N GLY A 141 -4.52 -1.93 -12.16
CA GLY A 141 -4.57 -0.92 -13.23
C GLY A 141 -4.91 0.51 -12.79
N THR A 142 -5.52 0.69 -11.62
CA THR A 142 -5.86 2.01 -11.07
C THR A 142 -4.88 2.49 -10.00
N SER A 143 -3.86 1.71 -9.66
CA SER A 143 -2.94 2.00 -8.55
C SER A 143 -2.28 3.37 -8.65
N GLU A 144 -1.78 3.76 -9.83
CA GLU A 144 -1.11 5.06 -10.02
C GLU A 144 -2.06 6.26 -9.87
N SER A 145 -3.32 6.13 -10.31
CA SER A 145 -4.28 7.22 -10.17
C SER A 145 -4.78 7.36 -8.72
N ARG A 146 -4.92 6.24 -8.00
CA ARG A 146 -5.28 6.22 -6.56
C ARG A 146 -4.16 6.77 -5.70
N LYS A 147 -2.92 6.36 -6.00
CA LYS A 147 -1.69 6.94 -5.45
C LYS A 147 -1.70 8.45 -5.52
N LYS A 148 -1.83 8.99 -6.73
CA LYS A 148 -1.75 10.44 -6.94
C LYS A 148 -2.81 11.18 -6.11
N GLN A 149 -4.05 10.70 -6.14
CA GLN A 149 -5.14 11.30 -5.36
C GLN A 149 -4.86 11.28 -3.86
N PHE A 150 -4.29 10.18 -3.34
CA PHE A 150 -3.95 10.07 -1.92
C PHE A 150 -2.77 10.96 -1.54
N GLU A 151 -1.71 11.00 -2.34
CA GLU A 151 -0.55 11.89 -2.13
C GLU A 151 -0.94 13.37 -2.19
N ASP A 152 -1.80 13.76 -3.15
CA ASP A 152 -2.37 15.11 -3.23
C ASP A 152 -3.14 15.46 -1.95
N PHE A 153 -3.92 14.52 -1.41
CA PHE A 153 -4.62 14.70 -0.13
C PHE A 153 -3.65 14.91 1.04
N LEU A 154 -2.58 14.11 1.12
CA LEU A 154 -1.57 14.24 2.18
C LEU A 154 -0.91 15.62 2.15
N ASN A 155 -0.51 16.10 0.97
CA ASN A 155 0.12 17.41 0.81
C ASN A 155 -0.77 18.57 1.27
N LEU A 156 -2.09 18.41 1.24
CA LEU A 156 -3.04 19.43 1.70
C LEU A 156 -3.28 19.40 3.23
N HIS A 157 -2.93 18.31 3.91
CA HIS A 157 -3.28 18.08 5.32
C HIS A 157 -2.10 17.83 6.24
N GLN A 158 -0.89 17.64 5.70
CA GLN A 158 0.35 17.60 6.46
C GLN A 158 0.87 19.04 6.65
N LEU A 159 1.02 19.44 7.91
CA LEU A 159 1.63 20.70 8.35
C LEU A 159 3.02 20.43 8.89
#